data_AF-A0A2M9A7L7-F1
#
_entry.id   AF-A0A2M9A7L7-F1
#
_cell.length_a   1.000
_cell.length_b   1.000
_cell.length_c   1.000
_cell.angle_alpha   90.00
_cell.angle_beta   90.00
_cell.angle_gamma   90.00
#
_symmetry.space_group_name_H-M   'P 1'
#
loop_
_entity.id
_entity.type
_entity.pdbx_description
1 polymer ?
#
loop_
_entity_poly.entity_id
_entity_poly.type
_entity_poly.pdbx_seq_one_letter_code
_entity_poly.pdbx_strand_id
1 'polypeptide(L)'
;MLWILLFSQLLLSNLPVPTDALQKVDALIEKSSLAEWDSDSTGTFLRLKYPEGCVGTSRKTGCAVQFSLPLNDLQADELWSSYEVFFEEGFDFQKGGKLPGFCGGKCYTGGDKPKKADGWSNRIMWKKDGFLTQYVYHFKQAHKYADNIVWNLNETKERKKIELGKWHRIVMHVTLNDVDGASVRDNGHLQTWFDGDLVVDVDTLRLRNSADQTIDRFYFSTFHGGGDPSYAPRWDSFIRFRNLQIVREERDLLP
;
A
#
# COMPACT_ATOMS: atom_id res chain seq x y z
N MET A 1 -0.80 -20.56 19.92
CA MET A 1 -0.48 -19.16 20.25
C MET A 1 0.98 -18.80 19.94
N LEU A 2 1.98 -19.64 20.25
CA LEU A 2 3.41 -19.30 19.99
C LEU A 2 3.80 -19.27 18.49
N TRP A 3 3.19 -20.12 17.67
CA TRP A 3 3.53 -20.24 16.23
C TRP A 3 3.09 -19.05 15.38
N ILE A 4 1.94 -18.44 15.68
CA ILE A 4 1.37 -17.31 14.91
C ILE A 4 2.20 -16.04 15.09
N LEU A 5 2.63 -15.77 16.33
CA LEU A 5 3.55 -14.66 16.66
C LEU A 5 4.89 -14.76 15.92
N LEU A 6 5.37 -15.98 15.65
CA LEU A 6 6.62 -16.19 14.92
C LEU A 6 6.46 -15.85 13.42
N PHE A 7 5.31 -16.15 12.83
CA PHE A 7 5.05 -15.87 11.42
C PHE A 7 4.81 -14.39 11.12
N SER A 8 4.15 -13.68 12.04
CA SER A 8 3.99 -12.23 11.92
C SER A 8 5.28 -11.47 12.09
N GLN A 9 6.16 -11.95 12.98
CA GLN A 9 7.54 -11.49 13.09
C GLN A 9 8.33 -11.68 11.79
N LEU A 10 8.00 -12.64 10.92
CA LEU A 10 8.71 -12.84 9.64
C LEU A 10 8.26 -11.83 8.57
N LEU A 11 6.96 -11.54 8.43
CA LEU A 11 6.48 -10.50 7.49
C LEU A 11 7.05 -9.13 7.83
N LEU A 12 7.18 -8.85 9.13
CA LEU A 12 7.58 -7.57 9.70
C LEU A 12 8.99 -7.64 10.30
N SER A 13 9.75 -8.68 9.93
CA SER A 13 11.10 -8.90 10.46
C SER A 13 11.95 -7.71 10.07
N ASN A 14 12.53 -7.05 11.08
CA ASN A 14 13.34 -5.83 10.98
C ASN A 14 12.57 -4.51 10.87
N LEU A 15 11.24 -4.50 10.98
CA LEU A 15 10.52 -3.25 11.23
C LEU A 15 10.64 -2.87 12.72
N PRO A 16 11.14 -1.68 13.07
CA PRO A 16 11.00 -1.15 14.43
C PRO A 16 9.58 -0.62 14.65
N VAL A 17 8.61 -1.50 14.43
CA VAL A 17 7.18 -1.29 14.71
C VAL A 17 6.90 -1.87 16.09
N PRO A 18 6.17 -1.14 16.97
CA PRO A 18 5.89 -1.61 18.32
C PRO A 18 5.20 -2.98 18.37
N THR A 19 5.57 -3.79 19.35
CA THR A 19 5.04 -5.15 19.56
C THR A 19 3.51 -5.18 19.67
N ASP A 20 2.87 -4.14 20.21
CA ASP A 20 1.41 -4.08 20.31
C ASP A 20 0.73 -3.90 18.93
N ALA A 21 1.37 -3.20 17.99
CA ALA A 21 0.88 -3.08 16.63
C ALA A 21 0.96 -4.43 15.91
N LEU A 22 2.03 -5.20 16.12
CA LEU A 22 2.16 -6.57 15.62
C LEU A 22 1.05 -7.48 16.18
N GLN A 23 0.81 -7.43 17.49
CA GLN A 23 -0.26 -8.19 18.14
C GLN A 23 -1.65 -7.82 17.61
N LYS A 24 -1.90 -6.55 17.28
CA LYS A 24 -3.16 -6.10 16.66
C LYS A 24 -3.34 -6.65 15.25
N VAL A 25 -2.26 -6.75 14.48
CA VAL A 25 -2.29 -7.38 13.15
C VAL A 25 -2.61 -8.87 13.30
N ASP A 26 -1.96 -9.55 14.24
CA ASP A 26 -2.20 -10.98 14.49
C ASP A 26 -3.64 -11.24 14.93
N ALA A 27 -4.14 -10.47 15.89
CA ALA A 27 -5.52 -10.57 16.31
C ALA A 27 -6.52 -10.27 15.18
N LEU A 28 -6.15 -9.44 14.20
CA LEU A 28 -6.97 -9.15 13.02
C LEU A 28 -6.94 -10.30 12.02
N ILE A 29 -5.78 -10.92 11.81
CA ILE A 29 -5.60 -12.10 10.95
C ILE A 29 -6.36 -13.28 11.56
N GLU A 30 -6.16 -13.59 12.84
CA GLU A 30 -6.83 -14.70 13.55
C GLU A 30 -8.36 -14.61 13.52
N LYS A 31 -8.90 -13.39 13.52
CA LYS A 31 -10.37 -13.16 13.46
C LYS A 31 -10.90 -13.07 12.03
N SER A 32 -10.02 -12.94 11.04
CA SER A 32 -10.39 -12.78 9.65
C SER A 32 -10.53 -14.15 8.99
N SER A 33 -11.70 -14.43 8.42
CA SER A 33 -11.87 -15.58 7.53
C SER A 33 -11.18 -15.41 6.16
N LEU A 34 -10.53 -14.26 5.93
CA LEU A 34 -9.89 -13.91 4.67
C LEU A 34 -8.37 -13.97 4.72
N ALA A 35 -7.77 -14.18 5.89
CA ALA A 35 -6.33 -14.06 6.07
C ALA A 35 -5.79 -15.30 6.76
N GLU A 36 -4.74 -15.88 6.20
CA GLU A 36 -4.04 -17.01 6.79
C GLU A 36 -2.53 -16.85 6.61
N TRP A 37 -1.77 -17.30 7.61
CA TRP A 37 -0.33 -17.47 7.50
C TRP A 37 -0.05 -18.84 6.90
N ASP A 38 0.82 -18.87 5.89
CA ASP A 38 1.26 -20.10 5.25
C ASP A 38 2.76 -20.00 4.90
N SER A 39 3.35 -21.10 4.46
CA SER A 39 4.76 -21.19 4.12
C SER A 39 5.00 -22.20 3.01
N ASP A 40 5.94 -21.88 2.13
CA ASP A 40 6.47 -22.81 1.14
C ASP A 40 8.00 -22.88 1.23
N SER A 41 8.65 -23.53 0.27
CA SER A 41 10.11 -23.66 0.21
C SER A 41 10.85 -22.32 0.08
N THR A 42 10.14 -21.23 -0.23
CA THR A 42 10.68 -19.88 -0.40
C THR A 42 10.44 -18.98 0.82
N GLY A 43 9.73 -19.45 1.84
CA GLY A 43 9.53 -18.76 3.12
C GLY A 43 8.07 -18.62 3.52
N THR A 44 7.85 -17.87 4.61
CA THR A 44 6.52 -17.55 5.14
C THR A 44 5.88 -16.37 4.40
N PHE A 45 4.57 -16.43 4.19
CA PHE A 45 3.78 -15.34 3.63
C PHE A 45 2.40 -15.25 4.27
N LEU A 46 1.81 -14.06 4.20
CA LEU A 46 0.41 -13.81 4.51
C LEU A 46 -0.43 -14.02 3.23
N ARG A 47 -1.28 -15.03 3.21
CA ARG A 47 -2.20 -15.31 2.10
C ARG A 47 -3.57 -14.69 2.38
N LEU A 48 -4.05 -13.88 1.45
CA LEU A 48 -5.32 -13.18 1.57
C LEU A 48 -6.32 -13.65 0.51
N LYS A 49 -7.52 -14.00 0.94
CA LYS A 49 -8.67 -14.34 0.11
C LYS A 49 -9.48 -13.09 -0.24
N TYR A 50 -9.83 -12.99 -1.52
CA TYR A 50 -10.71 -12.00 -2.12
C TYR A 50 -11.95 -12.75 -2.62
N PRO A 51 -13.04 -12.80 -1.84
CA PRO A 51 -14.15 -13.68 -2.14
C PRO A 51 -14.87 -13.30 -3.44
N GLU A 52 -15.45 -14.28 -4.12
CA GLU A 52 -16.37 -14.07 -5.23
C GLU A 52 -17.47 -13.05 -4.89
N GLY A 53 -17.81 -12.17 -5.84
CA GLY A 53 -18.92 -11.22 -5.68
C GLY A 53 -18.66 -10.08 -4.69
N CYS A 54 -17.48 -10.05 -4.07
CA CYS A 54 -17.16 -9.16 -2.97
C CYS A 54 -16.48 -7.86 -3.43
N VAL A 55 -16.95 -6.71 -2.95
CA VAL A 55 -16.41 -5.38 -3.31
C VAL A 55 -16.37 -4.42 -2.12
N GLY A 56 -15.35 -3.56 -2.12
CA GLY A 56 -15.26 -2.42 -1.21
C GLY A 56 -14.80 -2.78 0.19
N THR A 57 -14.89 -1.81 1.11
CA THR A 57 -14.24 -1.84 2.43
C THR A 57 -15.21 -2.07 3.59
N SER A 58 -16.48 -2.36 3.31
CA SER A 58 -17.50 -2.53 4.36
C SER A 58 -17.17 -3.72 5.25
N ARG A 59 -17.00 -3.48 6.56
CA ARG A 59 -16.75 -4.56 7.54
C ARG A 59 -17.89 -5.59 7.60
N LYS A 60 -19.10 -5.24 7.13
CA LYS A 60 -20.23 -6.17 7.06
C LYS A 60 -20.09 -7.20 5.94
N THR A 61 -19.32 -6.89 4.90
CA THR A 61 -19.25 -7.73 3.69
C THR A 61 -18.07 -8.68 3.69
N GLY A 62 -17.07 -8.48 4.57
CA GLY A 62 -15.89 -9.36 4.62
C GLY A 62 -15.13 -9.38 3.29
N CYS A 63 -15.05 -8.26 2.57
CA CYS A 63 -14.41 -8.19 1.25
C CYS A 63 -13.03 -7.53 1.26
N ALA A 64 -12.54 -7.14 2.44
CA ALA A 64 -11.34 -6.33 2.56
C ALA A 64 -10.53 -6.73 3.79
N VAL A 65 -9.21 -6.75 3.64
CA VAL A 65 -8.27 -6.82 4.76
C VAL A 65 -7.64 -5.44 4.90
N GLN A 66 -7.85 -4.83 6.07
CA GLN A 66 -7.43 -3.46 6.34
C GLN A 66 -6.89 -3.30 7.75
N PHE A 67 -5.67 -2.80 7.89
CA PHE A 67 -5.09 -2.39 9.15
C PHE A 67 -4.07 -1.27 8.93
N SER A 68 -3.87 -0.45 9.95
CA SER A 68 -2.83 0.58 9.95
C SER A 68 -1.68 0.13 10.84
N LEU A 69 -0.47 0.19 10.31
CA LEU A 69 0.77 0.05 11.07
C LEU A 69 1.22 1.46 11.46
N PRO A 70 1.01 1.92 12.71
CA PRO A 70 1.55 3.19 13.16
C PRO A 70 3.08 3.10 13.22
N LEU A 71 3.76 4.12 12.69
CA LEU A 71 5.23 4.11 12.63
C LEU A 71 5.88 4.58 13.94
N ASN A 72 5.18 5.37 14.75
CA ASN A 72 5.66 5.84 16.06
C ASN A 72 7.07 6.46 15.98
N ASP A 73 8.11 5.79 16.50
CA ASP A 73 9.48 6.30 16.48
C ASP A 73 10.12 6.27 15.07
N LEU A 74 9.54 5.52 14.12
CA LEU A 74 9.98 5.53 12.72
C LEU A 74 9.49 6.70 11.91
N GLN A 75 8.52 7.47 12.41
CA GLN A 75 7.96 8.60 11.67
C GLN A 75 9.05 9.56 11.24
N ALA A 76 8.99 9.99 9.98
CA ALA A 76 9.99 10.87 9.39
C ALA A 76 9.38 11.63 8.20
N ASP A 77 10.15 12.60 7.71
CA ASP A 77 9.83 13.35 6.50
C ASP A 77 10.17 12.57 5.22
N GLU A 78 11.06 11.60 5.34
CA GLU A 78 11.50 10.74 4.25
C GLU A 78 11.47 9.29 4.73
N LEU A 79 10.77 8.42 4.00
CA LEU A 79 10.72 7.00 4.29
C LEU A 79 10.65 6.17 3.03
N TRP A 80 11.22 4.99 3.16
CA TRP A 80 11.12 3.92 2.20
C TRP A 80 10.28 2.78 2.74
N SER A 81 9.57 2.09 1.85
CA SER A 81 9.01 0.78 2.13
C SER A 81 9.29 -0.19 1.00
N SER A 82 9.35 -1.48 1.32
CA SER A 82 9.25 -2.52 0.31
C SER A 82 8.38 -3.66 0.78
N TYR A 83 7.73 -4.35 -0.14
CA TYR A 83 7.08 -5.63 0.11
C TYR A 83 7.01 -6.44 -1.19
N GLU A 84 6.83 -7.74 -1.06
CA GLU A 84 6.60 -8.62 -2.19
C GLU A 84 5.13 -9.03 -2.27
N VAL A 85 4.62 -9.12 -3.50
CA VAL A 85 3.26 -9.59 -3.81
C VAL A 85 3.29 -10.75 -4.79
N PHE A 86 2.41 -11.73 -4.57
CA PHE A 86 2.19 -12.83 -5.49
C PHE A 86 0.70 -12.96 -5.74
N PHE A 87 0.26 -12.64 -6.95
CA PHE A 87 -1.12 -12.87 -7.35
C PHE A 87 -1.22 -14.32 -7.83
N GLU A 88 -2.07 -15.12 -7.18
CA GLU A 88 -2.17 -16.54 -7.52
C GLU A 88 -2.73 -16.75 -8.93
N GLU A 89 -2.43 -17.93 -9.49
CA GLU A 89 -2.98 -18.32 -10.78
C GLU A 89 -4.50 -18.20 -10.79
N GLY A 90 -5.02 -17.66 -11.90
CA GLY A 90 -6.44 -17.39 -12.04
C GLY A 90 -6.96 -16.17 -11.26
N PHE A 91 -6.15 -15.34 -10.60
CA PHE A 91 -6.65 -14.12 -9.95
C PHE A 91 -7.49 -13.25 -10.91
N ASP A 92 -8.73 -12.92 -10.51
CA ASP A 92 -9.63 -12.12 -11.34
C ASP A 92 -9.43 -10.62 -11.10
N PHE A 93 -8.67 -9.93 -11.94
CA PHE A 93 -8.40 -8.50 -11.75
C PHE A 93 -9.63 -7.59 -11.83
N GLN A 94 -10.68 -8.01 -12.57
CA GLN A 94 -11.84 -7.20 -12.91
C GLN A 94 -11.46 -5.77 -13.32
N LYS A 95 -12.10 -4.75 -12.75
CA LYS A 95 -11.76 -3.34 -13.01
C LYS A 95 -10.62 -2.82 -12.12
N GLY A 96 -10.26 -3.56 -11.08
CA GLY A 96 -9.17 -3.21 -10.18
C GLY A 96 -9.49 -3.30 -8.70
N GLY A 97 -8.47 -3.00 -7.91
CA GLY A 97 -8.53 -2.99 -6.45
C GLY A 97 -7.30 -2.33 -5.88
N LYS A 98 -7.12 -2.40 -4.56
CA LYS A 98 -6.15 -1.57 -3.81
C LYS A 98 -5.05 -2.42 -3.25
N LEU A 99 -3.83 -1.91 -3.24
CA LEU A 99 -2.68 -2.48 -2.54
C LEU A 99 -2.16 -1.49 -1.47
N PRO A 100 -1.41 -1.99 -0.48
CA PRO A 100 -0.87 -1.19 0.62
C PRO A 100 0.03 -0.02 0.21
N GLY A 101 0.15 0.96 1.10
CA GLY A 101 1.15 2.03 1.00
C GLY A 101 1.08 3.06 2.13
N PHE A 102 1.85 4.14 2.00
CA PHE A 102 2.03 5.13 3.08
C PHE A 102 0.85 6.08 3.26
N CYS A 103 0.75 6.63 4.47
CA CYS A 103 -0.10 7.75 4.84
C CYS A 103 0.65 8.68 5.79
N GLY A 104 0.22 9.95 5.85
CA GLY A 104 0.66 10.92 6.85
C GLY A 104 -0.49 11.81 7.28
N GLY A 105 -0.54 12.16 8.58
CA GLY A 105 -1.64 12.90 9.18
C GLY A 105 -2.98 12.21 8.97
N LYS A 106 -3.97 12.94 8.45
CA LYS A 106 -5.24 12.31 8.04
C LYS A 106 -5.03 11.44 6.79
N CYS A 107 -5.12 10.12 6.95
CA CYS A 107 -5.05 9.14 5.86
C CYS A 107 -6.33 9.18 4.98
N TYR A 108 -6.38 10.12 4.03
CA TYR A 108 -7.53 10.35 3.15
C TYR A 108 -7.80 9.20 2.18
N THR A 109 -9.05 8.74 2.09
CA THR A 109 -9.47 7.66 1.19
C THR A 109 -10.95 7.78 0.81
N GLY A 110 -11.49 6.86 0.00
CA GLY A 110 -12.95 6.71 -0.18
C GLY A 110 -13.67 7.87 -0.89
N GLY A 111 -12.94 8.74 -1.58
CA GLY A 111 -13.49 9.96 -2.18
C GLY A 111 -13.60 11.13 -1.20
N ASP A 112 -13.00 11.03 -0.02
CA ASP A 112 -12.73 12.15 0.87
C ASP A 112 -11.49 12.88 0.34
N LYS A 113 -11.71 13.89 -0.50
CA LYS A 113 -10.64 14.72 -1.06
C LYS A 113 -10.07 15.63 0.03
N PRO A 114 -8.73 15.70 0.24
CA PRO A 114 -8.13 16.67 1.14
C PRO A 114 -8.49 18.10 0.72
N LYS A 115 -9.12 18.84 1.64
CA LYS A 115 -9.44 20.27 1.46
C LYS A 115 -8.39 21.21 2.06
N LYS A 116 -7.51 20.62 2.87
CA LYS A 116 -6.33 21.22 3.49
C LYS A 116 -5.21 20.19 3.31
N ALA A 117 -3.94 20.60 3.33
CA ALA A 117 -2.83 19.65 3.34
C ALA A 117 -2.60 19.10 4.77
N ASP A 118 -3.68 18.68 5.44
CA ASP A 118 -3.66 18.10 6.80
C ASP A 118 -3.49 16.56 6.79
N GLY A 119 -3.28 15.99 5.60
CA GLY A 119 -2.93 14.60 5.42
C GLY A 119 -3.04 14.15 3.97
N TRP A 120 -2.65 12.91 3.72
CA TRP A 120 -2.56 12.32 2.39
C TRP A 120 -2.55 10.79 2.48
N SER A 121 -2.72 10.12 1.35
CA SER A 121 -2.44 8.68 1.24
C SER A 121 -1.79 8.36 -0.09
N ASN A 122 -0.83 7.44 -0.07
CA ASN A 122 -0.14 6.92 -1.22
C ASN A 122 -0.31 5.40 -1.26
N ARG A 123 -1.37 4.93 -1.92
CA ARG A 123 -1.61 3.49 -2.13
C ARG A 123 -1.37 3.13 -3.57
N ILE A 124 -1.43 1.84 -3.86
CA ILE A 124 -1.33 1.32 -5.21
C ILE A 124 -2.70 0.77 -5.62
N MET A 125 -3.00 0.76 -6.91
CA MET A 125 -4.12 0.01 -7.46
C MET A 125 -3.66 -0.94 -8.55
N TRP A 126 -4.11 -2.20 -8.49
CA TRP A 126 -4.22 -2.98 -9.70
C TRP A 126 -5.45 -2.50 -10.48
N LYS A 127 -5.35 -2.57 -11.80
CA LYS A 127 -6.40 -2.28 -12.76
C LYS A 127 -6.75 -3.58 -13.50
N LYS A 128 -7.64 -3.45 -14.48
CA LYS A 128 -7.91 -4.49 -15.45
C LYS A 128 -6.61 -5.04 -16.06
N ASP A 129 -6.60 -6.35 -16.30
CA ASP A 129 -5.48 -7.08 -16.92
C ASP A 129 -4.16 -7.01 -16.12
N GLY A 130 -4.25 -6.70 -14.82
CA GLY A 130 -3.12 -6.68 -13.90
C GLY A 130 -2.26 -5.42 -13.95
N PHE A 131 -2.60 -4.43 -14.78
CA PHE A 131 -1.84 -3.19 -14.86
C PHE A 131 -1.84 -2.41 -13.54
N LEU A 132 -0.73 -1.74 -13.24
CA LEU A 132 -0.55 -1.03 -11.97
C LEU A 132 -0.62 0.49 -12.13
N THR A 133 -1.06 1.16 -11.08
CA THR A 133 -1.06 2.62 -10.95
C THR A 133 -0.83 3.01 -9.50
N GLN A 134 -0.11 4.10 -9.28
CA GLN A 134 -0.11 4.79 -8.00
C GLN A 134 -1.47 5.49 -7.83
N TYR A 135 -2.01 5.49 -6.62
CA TYR A 135 -3.32 6.04 -6.28
C TYR A 135 -3.19 6.96 -5.06
N VAL A 136 -3.03 8.26 -5.34
CA VAL A 136 -2.55 9.24 -4.37
C VAL A 136 -3.64 10.26 -4.04
N TYR A 137 -4.00 10.34 -2.76
CA TYR A 137 -4.78 11.48 -2.24
C TYR A 137 -3.81 12.55 -1.75
N HIS A 138 -3.92 13.77 -2.27
CA HIS A 138 -3.08 14.90 -1.87
C HIS A 138 -3.84 16.22 -2.06
N PHE A 139 -3.35 17.30 -1.44
CA PHE A 139 -4.06 18.57 -1.37
C PHE A 139 -4.43 19.16 -2.74
N LYS A 140 -3.53 19.03 -3.72
CA LYS A 140 -3.69 19.58 -5.07
C LYS A 140 -4.35 18.62 -6.07
N GLN A 141 -4.85 17.46 -5.64
CA GLN A 141 -5.46 16.50 -6.56
C GLN A 141 -6.62 17.13 -7.34
N ALA A 142 -6.80 16.76 -8.60
CA ALA A 142 -7.82 17.38 -9.43
C ALA A 142 -9.23 16.89 -9.03
N HIS A 143 -9.38 15.58 -8.87
CA HIS A 143 -10.68 14.93 -8.78
C HIS A 143 -11.07 14.55 -7.35
N LYS A 144 -12.33 14.14 -7.16
CA LYS A 144 -12.88 13.68 -5.87
C LYS A 144 -12.11 12.46 -5.33
N TYR A 145 -11.77 11.55 -6.22
CA TYR A 145 -10.96 10.38 -5.91
C TYR A 145 -9.48 10.70 -6.15
N ALA A 146 -8.60 9.86 -5.62
CA ALA A 146 -7.16 10.02 -5.77
C ALA A 146 -6.73 10.11 -7.23
N ASP A 147 -5.66 10.86 -7.46
CA ASP A 147 -5.01 10.93 -8.76
C ASP A 147 -4.34 9.58 -9.06
N ASN A 148 -4.37 9.19 -10.34
CA ASN A 148 -3.85 7.90 -10.81
C ASN A 148 -2.57 8.18 -11.62
N ILE A 149 -1.42 7.76 -11.09
CA ILE A 149 -0.14 7.85 -11.80
C ILE A 149 0.18 6.48 -12.36
N VAL A 150 0.09 6.33 -13.68
CA VAL A 150 0.33 5.06 -14.36
C VAL A 150 1.78 4.63 -14.17
N TRP A 151 2.02 3.34 -13.92
CA TRP A 151 3.37 2.79 -13.75
C TRP A 151 4.05 2.58 -15.11
N ASN A 152 4.45 3.68 -15.72
CA ASN A 152 5.12 3.73 -17.02
C ASN A 152 6.14 4.87 -17.11
N LEU A 153 6.54 5.42 -15.94
CA LEU A 153 7.46 6.54 -15.80
C LEU A 153 7.12 7.71 -16.75
N ASN A 154 5.89 8.21 -16.65
CA ASN A 154 5.38 9.28 -17.52
C ASN A 154 5.58 8.97 -19.02
N GLU A 155 5.15 7.78 -19.42
CA GLU A 155 5.20 7.26 -20.81
C GLU A 155 6.61 6.98 -21.37
N THR A 156 7.67 7.18 -20.58
CA THR A 156 9.04 6.85 -21.01
C THR A 156 9.39 5.37 -20.91
N LYS A 157 8.55 4.57 -20.24
CA LYS A 157 8.68 3.11 -20.13
C LYS A 157 7.37 2.41 -20.50
N GLU A 158 7.47 1.12 -20.80
CA GLU A 158 6.30 0.26 -20.94
C GLU A 158 5.50 0.19 -19.63
N ARG A 159 4.18 0.10 -19.77
CA ARG A 159 3.28 0.03 -18.62
C ARG A 159 3.46 -1.28 -17.86
N LYS A 160 3.71 -1.20 -16.56
CA LYS A 160 3.88 -2.38 -15.71
C LYS A 160 2.54 -3.02 -15.34
N LYS A 161 2.57 -4.35 -15.27
CA LYS A 161 1.47 -5.20 -14.84
C LYS A 161 2.00 -6.34 -13.99
N ILE A 162 1.12 -6.92 -13.19
CA ILE A 162 1.35 -8.16 -12.48
C ILE A 162 1.38 -9.33 -13.46
N GLU A 163 2.36 -10.20 -13.32
CA GLU A 163 2.37 -11.56 -13.84
C GLU A 163 1.81 -12.49 -12.76
N LEU A 164 0.77 -13.26 -13.10
CA LEU A 164 0.22 -14.25 -12.17
C LEU A 164 1.25 -15.36 -11.94
N GLY A 165 1.18 -15.99 -10.76
CA GLY A 165 2.07 -17.10 -10.43
C GLY A 165 3.53 -16.67 -10.15
N LYS A 166 3.78 -15.36 -9.98
CA LYS A 166 5.12 -14.80 -9.77
C LYS A 166 5.16 -13.82 -8.60
N TRP A 167 6.26 -13.87 -7.84
CA TRP A 167 6.57 -12.86 -6.83
C TRP A 167 7.09 -11.59 -7.52
N HIS A 168 6.50 -10.46 -7.18
CA HIS A 168 6.95 -9.15 -7.60
C HIS A 168 7.35 -8.30 -6.39
N ARG A 169 8.49 -7.61 -6.48
CA ARG A 169 8.95 -6.69 -5.44
C ARG A 169 8.51 -5.28 -5.76
N ILE A 170 7.86 -4.63 -4.81
CA ILE A 170 7.47 -3.22 -4.88
C ILE A 170 8.29 -2.46 -3.85
N VAL A 171 8.95 -1.39 -4.28
CA VAL A 171 9.66 -0.44 -3.41
C VAL A 171 9.02 0.93 -3.60
N MET A 172 8.69 1.62 -2.51
CA MET A 172 8.16 2.99 -2.53
C MET A 172 9.03 3.89 -1.68
N HIS A 173 9.32 5.07 -2.20
CA HIS A 173 10.02 6.15 -1.51
C HIS A 173 9.13 7.39 -1.49
N VAL A 174 9.01 8.01 -0.32
CA VAL A 174 8.28 9.27 -0.16
C VAL A 174 9.14 10.26 0.61
N THR A 175 9.28 11.47 0.07
CA THR A 175 9.82 12.65 0.75
C THR A 175 8.71 13.69 0.85
N LEU A 176 8.44 14.19 2.06
CA LEU A 176 7.46 15.25 2.27
C LEU A 176 7.98 16.58 1.73
N ASN A 177 7.06 17.43 1.28
CA ASN A 177 7.40 18.77 0.81
C ASN A 177 7.92 19.67 1.95
N ASP A 178 8.73 20.66 1.59
CA ASP A 178 9.31 21.61 2.54
C ASP A 178 8.25 22.55 3.11
N VAL A 179 8.37 22.80 4.41
CA VAL A 179 7.61 23.80 5.16
C VAL A 179 8.58 24.62 6.01
N ASP A 180 8.69 25.91 5.72
CA ASP A 180 9.51 26.87 6.48
C ASP A 180 8.66 28.05 6.93
N GLY A 181 8.25 28.02 8.20
CA GLY A 181 7.29 28.97 8.76
C GLY A 181 5.98 29.01 7.97
N ALA A 182 5.70 30.14 7.31
CA ALA A 182 4.51 30.31 6.47
C ALA A 182 4.73 29.89 5.00
N SER A 183 5.97 29.59 4.61
CA SER A 183 6.31 29.15 3.26
C SER A 183 6.11 27.65 3.11
N VAL A 184 5.36 27.24 2.09
CA VAL A 184 5.11 25.83 1.77
C VAL A 184 5.41 25.61 0.31
N ARG A 185 6.36 24.72 0.01
CA ARG A 185 6.72 24.34 -1.35
C ARG A 185 5.91 23.14 -1.81
N ASP A 186 5.75 22.99 -3.13
CA ASP A 186 5.15 21.80 -3.73
C ASP A 186 6.26 20.90 -4.28
N ASN A 187 7.23 20.53 -3.45
CA ASN A 187 8.40 19.72 -3.83
C ASN A 187 8.42 18.35 -3.14
N GLY A 188 7.26 17.84 -2.74
CA GLY A 188 7.14 16.50 -2.18
C GLY A 188 7.39 15.47 -3.28
N HIS A 189 8.19 14.46 -2.95
CA HIS A 189 8.69 13.47 -3.89
C HIS A 189 8.10 12.10 -3.62
N LEU A 190 7.64 11.45 -4.68
CA LEU A 190 7.13 10.10 -4.66
C LEU A 190 7.79 9.30 -5.78
N GLN A 191 8.49 8.24 -5.39
CA GLN A 191 9.08 7.30 -6.32
C GLN A 191 8.60 5.88 -6.01
N THR A 192 8.43 5.07 -7.06
CA THR A 192 8.09 3.66 -6.93
C THR A 192 8.90 2.84 -7.92
N TRP A 193 9.43 1.71 -7.45
CA TRP A 193 10.10 0.70 -8.27
C TRP A 193 9.29 -0.61 -8.26
N PHE A 194 9.24 -1.27 -9.41
CA PHE A 194 8.62 -2.58 -9.59
C PHE A 194 9.64 -3.54 -10.20
N ASP A 195 10.00 -4.58 -9.46
CA ASP A 195 11.08 -5.52 -9.80
C ASP A 195 12.41 -4.81 -10.14
N GLY A 196 12.72 -3.75 -9.40
CA GLY A 196 13.94 -2.94 -9.58
C GLY A 196 13.82 -1.83 -10.63
N ASP A 197 12.77 -1.81 -11.45
CA ASP A 197 12.56 -0.73 -12.42
C ASP A 197 11.85 0.47 -11.79
N LEU A 198 12.44 1.66 -11.86
CA LEU A 198 11.73 2.92 -11.52
C LEU A 198 10.54 3.12 -12.47
N VAL A 199 9.33 3.25 -11.92
CA VAL A 199 8.05 3.29 -12.67
C VAL A 199 7.19 4.49 -12.35
N VAL A 200 7.43 5.16 -11.23
CA VAL A 200 6.80 6.42 -10.83
C VAL A 200 7.92 7.31 -10.30
N ASP A 201 7.94 8.56 -10.75
CA ASP A 201 8.81 9.60 -10.24
C ASP A 201 8.08 10.94 -10.36
N VAL A 202 7.60 11.47 -9.23
CA VAL A 202 6.83 12.72 -9.15
C VAL A 202 7.32 13.55 -7.98
N ASP A 203 7.88 14.72 -8.27
CA ASP A 203 8.52 15.62 -7.30
C ASP A 203 7.75 16.92 -7.06
N THR A 204 6.49 16.99 -7.51
CA THR A 204 5.67 18.22 -7.47
C THR A 204 4.54 18.19 -6.45
N LEU A 205 4.59 17.29 -5.45
CA LEU A 205 3.46 17.06 -4.54
C LEU A 205 3.43 18.04 -3.37
N ARG A 206 2.22 18.37 -2.91
CA ARG A 206 1.95 19.02 -1.61
C ARG A 206 1.17 18.09 -0.71
N LEU A 207 1.91 17.48 0.22
CA LEU A 207 1.47 16.45 1.14
C LEU A 207 1.16 17.03 2.53
N ARG A 208 1.85 18.11 2.93
CA ARG A 208 1.69 18.78 4.22
C ARG A 208 1.70 20.31 4.12
N ASN A 209 1.15 20.96 5.15
CA ASN A 209 1.23 22.41 5.36
C ASN A 209 1.97 22.80 6.64
N SER A 210 2.30 21.84 7.48
CA SER A 210 2.96 22.06 8.76
C SER A 210 4.09 21.05 8.96
N ALA A 211 5.23 21.52 9.46
CA ALA A 211 6.43 20.71 9.64
C ALA A 211 6.30 19.63 10.73
N ASP A 212 5.27 19.70 11.57
CA ASP A 212 4.93 18.65 12.55
C ASP A 212 4.24 17.44 11.91
N GLN A 213 3.80 17.53 10.65
CA GLN A 213 3.20 16.43 9.91
C GLN A 213 4.28 15.59 9.24
N THR A 214 4.33 14.31 9.61
CA THR A 214 5.29 13.33 9.09
C THR A 214 4.58 12.22 8.32
N ILE A 215 5.36 11.30 7.73
CA ILE A 215 4.86 10.00 7.28
C ILE A 215 4.60 9.18 8.54
N ASP A 216 3.33 8.93 8.86
CA ASP A 216 2.93 8.50 10.20
C ASP A 216 2.51 7.02 10.30
N ARG A 217 2.15 6.42 9.17
CA ARG A 217 1.64 5.05 9.11
C ARG A 217 1.90 4.40 7.76
N PHE A 218 2.04 3.09 7.80
CA PHE A 218 1.84 2.25 6.62
C PHE A 218 0.42 1.68 6.67
N TYR A 219 -0.37 1.95 5.64
CA TYR A 219 -1.75 1.52 5.56
C TYR A 219 -1.88 0.29 4.67
N PHE A 220 -2.00 -0.87 5.32
CA PHE A 220 -2.33 -2.11 4.63
C PHE A 220 -3.83 -2.12 4.34
N SER A 221 -4.20 -1.91 3.07
CA SER A 221 -5.59 -1.79 2.64
C SER A 221 -5.74 -2.45 1.28
N THR A 222 -6.32 -3.65 1.27
CA THR A 222 -6.46 -4.43 0.04
C THR A 222 -7.84 -5.05 -0.11
N PHE A 223 -8.39 -4.90 -1.31
CA PHE A 223 -9.75 -5.31 -1.70
C PHE A 223 -9.98 -5.02 -3.19
N HIS A 224 -10.86 -5.81 -3.82
CA HIS A 224 -11.49 -5.45 -5.09
C HIS A 224 -12.37 -4.23 -4.90
N GLY A 225 -12.17 -3.20 -5.72
CA GLY A 225 -12.66 -1.90 -5.33
C GLY A 225 -12.92 -0.93 -6.45
N GLY A 226 -14.16 -0.50 -6.49
CA GLY A 226 -14.65 0.81 -6.85
C GLY A 226 -15.76 1.13 -5.85
N GLY A 227 -16.90 1.59 -6.34
CA GLY A 227 -18.10 1.77 -5.53
C GLY A 227 -19.25 0.82 -5.87
N ASP A 228 -19.07 -0.05 -6.87
CA ASP A 228 -20.18 -0.81 -7.47
C ASP A 228 -19.80 -2.28 -7.79
N PRO A 229 -20.80 -3.17 -7.99
CA PRO A 229 -20.60 -4.60 -8.20
C PRO A 229 -19.72 -4.98 -9.39
N SER A 230 -19.52 -4.11 -10.39
CA SER A 230 -18.68 -4.44 -11.55
C SER A 230 -17.19 -4.56 -11.25
N TYR A 231 -16.78 -4.26 -10.01
CA TYR A 231 -15.43 -4.50 -9.51
C TYR A 231 -15.27 -5.84 -8.81
N ALA A 232 -16.37 -6.53 -8.47
CA ALA A 232 -16.33 -7.77 -7.72
C ALA A 232 -15.74 -8.92 -8.56
N PRO A 233 -14.81 -9.73 -8.02
CA PRO A 233 -14.26 -10.86 -8.74
C PRO A 233 -15.33 -11.92 -9.00
N ARG A 234 -15.21 -12.62 -10.12
CA ARG A 234 -16.14 -13.67 -10.57
C ARG A 234 -15.93 -15.00 -9.86
N TRP A 235 -14.85 -15.15 -9.11
CA TRP A 235 -14.53 -16.31 -8.29
C TRP A 235 -13.56 -15.90 -7.18
N ASP A 236 -13.42 -16.75 -6.18
CA ASP A 236 -12.46 -16.56 -5.10
C ASP A 236 -11.03 -16.39 -5.66
N SER A 237 -10.42 -15.25 -5.34
CA SER A 237 -9.08 -14.89 -5.80
C SER A 237 -8.14 -14.71 -4.61
N PHE A 238 -6.83 -14.82 -4.81
CA PHE A 238 -5.86 -14.81 -3.72
C PHE A 238 -4.61 -14.00 -4.04
N ILE A 239 -4.12 -13.25 -3.04
CA ILE A 239 -2.84 -12.55 -3.09
C ILE A 239 -2.03 -12.93 -1.86
N ARG A 240 -0.75 -13.25 -2.06
CA ARG A 240 0.21 -13.47 -0.98
C ARG A 240 1.09 -12.24 -0.80
N PHE A 241 1.44 -11.94 0.44
CA PHE A 241 2.31 -10.83 0.83
C PHE A 241 3.43 -11.33 1.73
N ARG A 242 4.64 -10.83 1.53
CA ARG A 242 5.78 -11.10 2.44
C ARG A 242 6.79 -9.96 2.44
N ASN A 243 7.74 -10.04 3.37
CA ASN A 243 8.92 -9.19 3.45
C ASN A 243 8.60 -7.68 3.44
N LEU A 244 7.63 -7.27 4.28
CA LEU A 244 7.33 -5.84 4.45
C LEU A 244 8.46 -5.18 5.26
N GLN A 245 9.12 -4.22 4.64
CA GLN A 245 10.19 -3.43 5.22
C GLN A 245 9.83 -1.94 5.13
N ILE A 246 10.22 -1.16 6.12
CA ILE A 246 10.00 0.28 6.26
C ILE A 246 11.23 0.83 6.96
N VAL A 247 11.97 1.68 6.26
CA VAL A 247 13.28 2.16 6.69
C VAL A 247 13.45 3.63 6.33
N ARG A 248 14.44 4.28 6.96
CA ARG A 248 14.78 5.68 6.69
C ARG A 248 15.80 5.84 5.56
N GLU A 249 16.55 4.79 5.21
CA GLU A 249 17.61 4.85 4.20
C GLU A 249 17.42 3.78 3.13
N GLU A 250 17.71 4.13 1.87
CA GLU A 250 17.55 3.28 0.68
C GLU A 250 18.36 1.97 0.72
N ARG A 251 19.55 2.01 1.33
CA ARG A 251 20.64 1.01 1.18
C ARG A 251 20.24 -0.44 1.48
N ASP A 252 19.09 -0.64 2.12
CA ASP A 252 18.58 -1.95 2.48
C ASP A 252 17.56 -2.53 1.46
N LEU A 253 17.13 -1.76 0.45
CA LEU A 253 15.92 -2.08 -0.34
C LEU A 253 16.10 -2.28 -1.84
N LEU A 254 17.00 -1.55 -2.49
CA LEU A 254 17.26 -1.69 -3.93
C LEU A 254 18.53 -2.54 -4.14
N PRO A 255 18.55 -3.43 -5.15
CA PRO A 255 19.73 -4.25 -5.48
C PRO A 255 20.91 -3.43 -6.01
#